data_AF-A0A3G2TBB2-F1
#
_entry.id   AF-A0A3G2TBB2-F1
#
_cell.length_a   1.000
_cell.length_b   1.000
_cell.length_c   1.000
_cell.angle_alpha   90.00
_cell.angle_beta   90.00
_cell.angle_gamma   90.00
#
_symmetry.space_group_name_H-M   'P 1'
#
loop_
_entity.id
_entity.type
_entity.pdbx_description
1 polymer ?
#
loop_
_entity_poly.entity_id
_entity_poly.type
_entity_poly.pdbx_seq_one_letter_code
_entity_poly.pdbx_strand_id
1 'polypeptide(L)'
;MNETFTIFLIICIFFFIISEIFGRAKHIGRWWTFFLLVGGFLPGLLALIFSPSAKKEPTKGGKSYKIWGIISLIFGFLSIIPFVATGGKQGYTFIALIILGLYLIQLSNGKVINLNPKFYFENLKIDIPISDNTSKIVEKQSILTNYLYFIIENDIQEGPFSFEELIDKRISEATLVWRKDLDGWKKASEVREIKNIILYTPPPIPTIFESTPPPIPVAEKLPNKYWINGKGYTIEEIEKELIKGNYIIFKDSVIYDNNGIEIFVKGSYMFEHLLKYFPPDN
;
A
#
# COMPACT_ATOMS: atom_id res chain seq x y z
N MET A 1 9.36 -17.71 44.39
CA MET A 1 9.16 -18.18 43.01
C MET A 1 9.90 -19.50 42.88
N ASN A 2 9.24 -20.59 42.45
CA ASN A 2 9.81 -21.93 42.41
C ASN A 2 10.99 -21.97 41.39
N GLU A 3 12.13 -22.55 41.74
CA GLU A 3 13.30 -22.65 40.85
C GLU A 3 12.94 -23.25 39.48
N THR A 4 12.09 -24.26 39.46
CA THR A 4 11.57 -24.87 38.23
C THR A 4 10.77 -23.90 37.37
N PHE A 5 10.00 -23.01 38.00
CA PHE A 5 9.23 -21.98 37.29
C PHE A 5 10.14 -20.88 36.74
N THR A 6 11.19 -20.51 37.47
CA THR A 6 12.22 -19.56 36.99
C THR A 6 12.97 -20.11 35.77
N ILE A 7 13.39 -21.38 35.83
CA ILE A 7 14.05 -22.07 34.71
C ILE A 7 13.13 -22.13 33.48
N PHE A 8 11.86 -22.48 33.67
CA PHE A 8 10.86 -22.50 32.59
C PHE A 8 10.71 -21.12 31.92
N LEU A 9 10.65 -20.05 32.71
CA LEU A 9 10.51 -18.68 32.20
C LEU A 9 11.74 -18.23 31.39
N ILE A 10 12.95 -18.59 31.83
CA ILE A 10 14.19 -18.34 31.08
C ILE A 10 14.17 -19.08 29.74
N ILE A 11 13.75 -20.34 29.72
CA ILE A 11 13.62 -21.14 28.48
C ILE A 11 12.60 -20.50 27.53
N CYS A 12 11.46 -20.05 28.03
CA CYS A 12 10.47 -19.33 27.23
C CYS A 12 11.04 -18.04 26.63
N ILE A 13 11.77 -17.24 27.41
CA ILE A 13 12.44 -16.02 26.91
C ILE A 13 13.44 -16.37 25.80
N PHE A 14 14.27 -17.40 26.01
CA PHE A 14 15.23 -17.86 25.01
C PHE A 14 14.56 -18.30 23.70
N PHE A 15 13.48 -19.09 23.79
CA PHE A 15 12.71 -19.50 22.61
C PHE A 15 11.98 -18.33 21.95
N PHE A 16 11.53 -17.35 22.72
CA PHE A 16 10.96 -16.14 22.17
C PHE A 16 12.01 -15.36 21.36
N ILE A 17 13.24 -15.21 21.87
CA ILE A 17 14.36 -14.57 21.16
C ILE A 17 14.68 -15.32 19.86
N ILE A 18 14.80 -16.65 19.89
CA ILE A 18 15.01 -17.46 18.67
C ILE A 18 13.89 -17.22 17.66
N SER A 19 12.65 -17.16 18.13
CA SER A 19 11.48 -16.93 17.30
C SER A 19 11.43 -15.54 16.69
N GLU A 20 11.91 -14.55 17.45
CA GLU A 20 11.99 -13.15 17.06
C GLU A 20 13.12 -12.94 16.04
N ILE A 21 14.23 -13.65 16.15
CA ILE A 21 15.36 -13.57 15.21
C ILE A 21 15.08 -14.40 13.95
N PHE A 22 14.78 -15.68 14.11
CA PHE A 22 14.71 -16.64 13.00
C PHE A 22 13.28 -16.88 12.53
N GLY A 23 12.32 -17.00 13.46
CA GLY A 23 10.93 -17.28 13.14
C GLY A 23 10.27 -16.17 12.31
N ARG A 24 10.65 -14.91 12.50
CA ARG A 24 10.16 -13.78 11.68
C ARG A 24 10.54 -13.86 10.21
N ALA A 25 11.71 -14.41 9.89
CA ALA A 25 12.19 -14.55 8.51
C ALA A 25 11.53 -15.72 7.76
N LYS A 26 10.79 -16.57 8.47
CA LYS A 26 10.16 -17.78 7.95
C LYS A 26 8.66 -17.61 7.78
N HIS A 27 8.07 -18.30 6.81
CA HIS A 27 6.63 -18.27 6.55
C HIS A 27 5.81 -18.76 7.75
N ILE A 28 6.38 -19.64 8.58
CA ILE A 28 5.74 -20.10 9.82
C ILE A 28 5.54 -18.96 10.84
N GLY A 29 6.45 -17.97 10.85
CA GLY A 29 6.34 -16.76 11.68
C GLY A 29 6.74 -16.95 13.14
N ARG A 30 7.05 -15.84 13.82
CA ARG A 30 7.54 -15.85 15.23
C ARG A 30 6.67 -16.63 16.20
N TRP A 31 5.35 -16.47 16.14
CA TRP A 31 4.47 -17.05 17.16
C TRP A 31 4.40 -18.56 17.04
N TRP A 32 4.33 -19.08 15.82
CA TRP A 32 4.36 -20.53 15.61
C TRP A 32 5.73 -21.13 15.91
N THR A 33 6.82 -20.46 15.55
CA THR A 33 8.16 -20.89 15.99
C THR A 33 8.24 -20.98 17.51
N PHE A 34 7.73 -19.98 18.23
CA PHE A 34 7.74 -19.95 19.69
C PHE A 34 6.93 -21.11 20.29
N PHE A 35 5.67 -21.26 19.89
CA PHE A 35 4.82 -22.31 20.43
C PHE A 35 5.30 -23.71 20.09
N LEU A 36 5.89 -23.92 18.92
CA LEU A 36 6.46 -25.22 18.57
C LEU A 36 7.74 -25.51 19.37
N LEU A 37 8.61 -24.53 19.60
CA LEU A 37 9.80 -24.71 20.44
C LEU A 37 9.41 -25.02 21.90
N VAL A 38 8.41 -24.32 22.44
CA VAL A 38 7.88 -24.58 23.79
C VAL A 38 7.18 -25.94 23.86
N GLY A 39 6.42 -26.32 22.83
CA GLY A 39 5.75 -27.62 22.75
C GLY A 39 6.69 -28.80 22.48
N GLY A 40 7.88 -28.53 21.96
CA GLY A 40 8.94 -29.51 21.74
C GLY A 40 10.10 -28.92 20.96
N PHE A 41 11.27 -28.82 21.58
CA PHE A 41 12.44 -28.19 20.99
C PHE A 41 12.80 -28.76 19.60
N LEU A 42 12.89 -30.09 19.48
CA LEU A 42 13.33 -30.74 18.23
C LEU A 42 12.30 -30.60 17.09
N PRO A 43 10.99 -30.86 17.29
CA PRO A 43 9.97 -30.55 16.29
C PRO A 43 9.93 -29.06 15.90
N GLY A 44 10.07 -28.15 16.87
CA GLY A 44 10.09 -26.71 16.60
C GLY A 44 11.30 -26.27 15.79
N LEU A 45 12.47 -26.84 16.07
CA LEU A 45 13.69 -26.58 15.31
C LEU A 45 13.58 -27.13 13.87
N LEU A 46 13.07 -28.36 13.69
CA LEU A 46 12.84 -28.93 12.36
C LEU A 46 11.84 -28.09 11.57
N ALA A 47 10.73 -27.69 12.20
CA ALA A 47 9.75 -26.82 11.57
C ALA A 47 10.36 -25.48 11.16
N LEU A 48 11.25 -24.90 11.97
CA LEU A 48 11.96 -23.67 11.65
C LEU A 48 12.93 -23.85 10.46
N ILE A 49 13.73 -24.92 10.47
CA ILE A 49 14.73 -25.21 9.43
C ILE A 49 14.05 -25.45 8.09
N PHE A 50 13.04 -26.30 8.06
CA PHE A 50 12.32 -26.69 6.84
C PHE A 50 11.20 -25.71 6.45
N SER A 51 10.91 -24.70 7.28
CA SER A 51 9.96 -23.65 6.88
C SER A 51 10.52 -22.87 5.70
N PRO A 52 9.73 -22.66 4.64
CA PRO A 52 10.07 -21.73 3.58
C PRO A 52 10.30 -20.31 4.14
N SER A 53 11.16 -19.53 3.50
CA SER A 53 11.29 -18.11 3.83
C SER A 53 9.97 -17.38 3.58
N ALA A 54 9.72 -16.30 4.33
CA ALA A 54 8.56 -15.44 4.08
C ALA A 54 8.57 -14.91 2.64
N LYS A 55 7.43 -14.98 1.95
CA LYS A 55 7.30 -14.56 0.54
C LYS A 55 6.90 -13.10 0.46
N LYS A 56 7.53 -12.32 -0.45
CA LYS A 56 7.29 -10.89 -0.77
C LYS A 56 5.87 -10.52 -1.23
N GLU A 57 5.08 -11.52 -1.61
CA GLU A 57 3.70 -11.29 -2.03
C GLU A 57 2.74 -11.89 -1.01
N PRO A 58 1.58 -11.26 -0.77
CA PRO A 58 0.52 -11.86 0.02
C PRO A 58 0.20 -13.26 -0.54
N THR A 59 -0.05 -14.21 0.36
CA THR A 59 -0.36 -15.59 -0.01
C THR A 59 -1.57 -15.62 -0.93
N LYS A 60 -1.32 -15.90 -2.22
CA LYS A 60 -2.38 -16.07 -3.20
C LYS A 60 -3.10 -17.39 -2.93
N GLY A 61 -4.43 -17.31 -2.91
CA GLY A 61 -5.29 -18.48 -2.91
C GLY A 61 -4.99 -19.39 -4.09
N GLY A 62 -5.13 -20.70 -3.88
CA GLY A 62 -4.79 -21.71 -4.88
C GLY A 62 -5.50 -23.02 -4.57
N LYS A 63 -5.45 -23.96 -5.53
CA LYS A 63 -6.20 -25.23 -5.46
C LYS A 63 -5.96 -26.00 -4.16
N SER A 64 -4.73 -25.99 -3.64
CA SER A 64 -4.39 -26.65 -2.38
C SER A 64 -5.17 -26.10 -1.19
N TYR A 65 -5.39 -24.79 -1.09
CA TYR A 65 -6.16 -24.19 0.00
C TYR A 65 -7.63 -24.59 -0.05
N LYS A 66 -8.21 -24.72 -1.26
CA LYS A 66 -9.57 -25.27 -1.43
C LYS A 66 -9.67 -26.70 -0.92
N ILE A 67 -8.70 -27.54 -1.29
CA ILE A 67 -8.65 -28.96 -0.89
C ILE A 67 -8.52 -29.07 0.63
N TRP A 68 -7.57 -28.35 1.23
CA TRP A 68 -7.38 -28.35 2.68
C TRP A 68 -8.55 -27.72 3.44
N GLY A 69 -9.23 -26.74 2.85
CA GLY A 69 -10.46 -26.16 3.41
C GLY A 69 -11.60 -27.17 3.46
N ILE A 70 -11.81 -27.94 2.39
CA ILE A 70 -12.81 -29.01 2.34
C ILE A 70 -12.48 -30.12 3.34
N ILE A 71 -11.22 -30.56 3.40
CA ILE A 71 -10.75 -31.57 4.36
C ILE A 71 -11.02 -31.09 5.79
N SER A 72 -10.66 -29.83 6.11
CA SER A 72 -10.89 -29.24 7.43
C SER A 72 -12.37 -29.19 7.80
N LEU A 73 -13.25 -28.87 6.85
CA LEU A 73 -14.71 -28.90 7.09
C LEU A 73 -15.21 -30.31 7.37
N ILE A 74 -14.80 -31.31 6.57
CA ILE A 74 -15.20 -32.71 6.77
C ILE A 74 -14.80 -33.18 8.17
N PHE A 75 -13.55 -32.96 8.57
CA PHE A 75 -13.08 -33.32 9.91
C PHE A 75 -13.77 -32.51 11.01
N GLY A 76 -14.06 -31.23 10.76
CA GLY A 76 -14.82 -30.38 11.68
C GLY A 76 -16.21 -30.96 11.96
N PHE A 77 -16.99 -31.25 10.92
CA PHE A 77 -18.32 -31.85 11.08
C PHE A 77 -18.27 -33.26 11.69
N LEU A 78 -17.31 -34.09 11.30
CA LEU A 78 -17.13 -35.42 11.89
C LEU A 78 -16.83 -35.36 13.39
N SER A 79 -16.10 -34.32 13.83
CA SER A 79 -15.74 -34.10 15.24
C SER A 79 -16.92 -33.65 16.12
N ILE A 80 -18.08 -33.31 15.53
CA ILE A 80 -19.30 -33.00 16.30
C ILE A 80 -19.86 -34.26 16.96
N ILE A 81 -19.76 -35.42 16.30
CA ILE A 81 -20.27 -36.70 16.82
C ILE A 81 -19.66 -37.05 18.18
N PRO A 82 -18.32 -37.11 18.34
CA PRO A 82 -17.71 -37.40 19.64
C PRO A 82 -17.94 -36.27 20.67
N PHE A 83 -18.03 -35.01 20.23
CA PHE A 83 -18.36 -33.90 21.13
C PHE A 83 -19.75 -34.09 21.77
N VAL A 84 -20.78 -34.39 20.97
CA VAL A 84 -22.14 -34.64 21.47
C VAL A 84 -22.19 -35.91 22.32
N ALA A 85 -21.56 -36.99 21.84
CA ALA A 85 -21.54 -38.28 22.55
C ALA A 85 -20.90 -38.20 23.94
N THR A 86 -19.98 -37.26 24.16
CA THR A 86 -19.29 -37.05 25.44
C THR A 86 -19.88 -35.93 26.29
N GLY A 87 -20.98 -35.28 25.86
CA GLY A 87 -21.53 -34.11 26.54
C GLY A 87 -20.54 -32.94 26.60
N GLY A 88 -19.67 -32.82 25.59
CA GLY A 88 -18.72 -31.72 25.44
C GLY A 88 -17.33 -31.93 26.06
N LYS A 89 -17.08 -33.07 26.73
CA LYS A 89 -15.78 -33.34 27.38
C LYS A 89 -14.61 -33.45 26.40
N GLN A 90 -14.89 -33.83 25.15
CA GLN A 90 -13.86 -33.96 24.10
C GLN A 90 -13.39 -32.60 23.54
N GLY A 91 -14.01 -31.49 23.96
CA GLY A 91 -13.63 -30.13 23.60
C GLY A 91 -14.20 -29.64 22.27
N TYR A 92 -13.89 -28.39 21.93
CA TYR A 92 -14.53 -27.63 20.84
C TYR A 92 -13.69 -27.57 19.56
N THR A 93 -12.86 -28.58 19.29
CA THR A 93 -11.96 -28.63 18.13
C THR A 93 -12.71 -28.51 16.80
N PHE A 94 -13.96 -28.96 16.74
CA PHE A 94 -14.84 -28.83 15.58
C PHE A 94 -15.04 -27.35 15.16
N ILE A 95 -15.14 -26.42 16.12
CA ILE A 95 -15.34 -24.99 15.85
C ILE A 95 -14.11 -24.44 15.12
N ALA A 96 -12.92 -24.73 15.64
CA ALA A 96 -11.65 -24.28 15.04
C ALA A 96 -11.47 -24.83 13.62
N LEU A 97 -11.79 -26.11 13.40
CA LEU A 97 -11.70 -26.76 12.09
C LEU A 97 -12.70 -26.19 11.08
N ILE A 98 -13.93 -25.88 11.50
CA ILE A 98 -14.94 -25.28 10.63
C ILE A 98 -14.53 -23.85 10.24
N ILE A 99 -14.11 -23.02 11.20
CA ILE A 99 -13.63 -21.65 10.94
C ILE A 99 -12.43 -21.68 10.00
N LEU A 100 -11.45 -22.55 10.27
CA LEU A 100 -10.27 -22.73 9.42
C LEU A 100 -10.68 -23.17 8.01
N GLY A 101 -11.60 -24.12 7.89
CA GLY A 101 -12.08 -24.63 6.60
C GLY A 101 -12.75 -23.54 5.76
N LEU A 102 -13.66 -22.77 6.36
CA LEU A 102 -14.32 -21.63 5.71
C LEU A 102 -13.30 -20.57 5.27
N TYR A 103 -12.35 -20.24 6.14
CA TYR A 103 -11.28 -19.28 5.84
C TYR A 103 -10.43 -19.72 4.64
N LEU A 104 -9.99 -20.98 4.61
CA LEU A 104 -9.18 -21.52 3.52
C LEU A 104 -9.92 -21.53 2.17
N ILE A 105 -11.23 -21.77 2.19
CA ILE A 105 -12.07 -21.70 0.98
C ILE A 105 -12.21 -20.25 0.51
N GLN A 106 -12.45 -19.29 1.41
CA GLN A 106 -12.52 -17.87 1.04
C GLN A 106 -11.17 -17.36 0.52
N LEU A 107 -10.06 -17.78 1.15
CA LEU A 107 -8.71 -17.51 0.70
C LEU A 107 -8.47 -18.08 -0.70
N SER A 108 -8.87 -19.33 -0.95
CA SER A 108 -8.76 -19.93 -2.29
C SER A 108 -9.54 -19.19 -3.37
N ASN A 109 -10.65 -18.55 -3.03
CA ASN A 109 -11.48 -17.79 -3.97
C ASN A 109 -10.97 -16.36 -4.18
N GLY A 110 -9.84 -15.98 -3.57
CA GLY A 110 -9.30 -14.62 -3.63
C GLY A 110 -10.17 -13.58 -2.92
N LYS A 111 -11.18 -14.00 -2.13
CA LYS A 111 -12.07 -13.11 -1.38
C LYS A 111 -11.44 -12.60 -0.09
N VAL A 112 -10.37 -13.25 0.37
CA VAL A 112 -9.55 -12.80 1.49
C VAL A 112 -8.34 -12.08 0.93
N ILE A 113 -8.34 -10.77 1.04
CA ILE A 113 -7.18 -9.94 0.71
C ILE A 113 -6.39 -9.77 2.01
N ASN A 114 -5.14 -10.21 2.03
CA ASN A 114 -4.26 -9.94 3.16
C ASN A 114 -3.88 -8.46 3.14
N LEU A 115 -4.58 -7.64 3.93
CA LEU A 115 -4.34 -6.20 4.04
C LEU A 115 -3.01 -5.86 4.73
N ASN A 116 -2.41 -6.84 5.44
CA ASN A 116 -1.14 -6.70 6.14
C ASN A 116 -0.19 -7.83 5.69
N PRO A 117 0.32 -7.79 4.45
CA PRO A 117 1.32 -8.76 4.02
C PRO A 117 2.53 -8.59 4.96
N LYS A 118 2.85 -9.66 5.68
CA LYS A 118 3.80 -9.61 6.79
C LYS A 118 5.22 -9.51 6.22
N PHE A 119 5.74 -8.30 6.06
CA PHE A 119 7.14 -8.06 5.68
C PHE A 119 7.96 -7.49 6.83
N TYR A 120 8.96 -8.27 7.21
CA TYR A 120 10.17 -7.78 7.85
C TYR A 120 11.27 -7.83 6.79
N PHE A 121 11.88 -6.68 6.53
CA PHE A 121 13.07 -6.45 5.69
C PHE A 121 12.85 -6.55 4.18
N GLU A 122 12.37 -5.45 3.58
CA GLU A 122 12.70 -5.14 2.20
C GLU A 122 13.84 -4.12 2.20
N ASN A 123 15.08 -4.60 2.02
CA ASN A 123 16.06 -3.77 1.31
C ASN A 123 15.56 -3.73 -0.14
N LEU A 124 15.02 -2.58 -0.55
CA LEU A 124 14.56 -2.29 -1.90
C LEU A 124 15.69 -2.51 -2.91
N LYS A 125 15.81 -3.73 -3.44
CA LYS A 125 16.48 -3.96 -4.71
C LYS A 125 15.43 -3.82 -5.79
N ILE A 126 15.37 -2.62 -6.37
CA ILE A 126 14.54 -2.33 -7.52
C ILE A 126 15.35 -2.74 -8.75
N ASP A 127 14.96 -3.84 -9.39
CA ASP A 127 15.48 -4.22 -10.70
C ASP A 127 14.79 -3.35 -11.79
N ILE A 128 15.18 -2.08 -11.90
CA ILE A 128 14.88 -1.28 -13.09
C ILE A 128 15.90 -1.67 -14.17
N PRO A 129 15.51 -1.89 -15.44
CA PRO A 129 16.47 -1.89 -16.54
C PRO A 129 17.17 -0.53 -16.57
N ILE A 130 18.40 -0.50 -16.05
CA ILE A 130 19.17 0.72 -15.85
C ILE A 130 19.53 1.27 -17.24
N SER A 131 18.78 2.26 -17.70
CA SER A 131 19.38 3.31 -18.53
C SER A 131 20.27 4.16 -17.61
N ASP A 132 21.43 4.61 -18.10
CA ASP A 132 22.49 5.27 -17.31
C ASP A 132 22.05 6.48 -16.47
N ASN A 133 20.86 7.04 -16.69
CA ASN A 133 20.29 8.10 -15.85
C ASN A 133 19.62 7.60 -14.55
N THR A 134 19.30 6.31 -14.47
CA THR A 134 18.56 5.71 -13.35
C THR A 134 19.47 5.45 -12.15
N SER A 135 20.74 5.12 -12.39
CA SER A 135 21.73 4.87 -11.33
C SER A 135 21.94 6.10 -10.43
N LYS A 136 22.02 7.30 -11.01
CA LYS A 136 22.10 8.57 -10.26
C LYS A 136 20.85 8.88 -9.43
N ILE A 137 19.66 8.50 -9.91
CA ILE A 137 18.39 8.75 -9.21
C ILE A 137 18.23 7.76 -8.03
N VAL A 138 18.56 6.49 -8.26
CA VAL A 138 18.48 5.43 -7.23
C VAL A 138 19.53 5.63 -6.13
N GLU A 139 20.73 6.09 -6.47
CA GLU A 139 21.75 6.47 -5.47
C GLU A 139 21.32 7.69 -4.65
N LYS A 140 20.75 8.72 -5.31
CA LYS A 140 20.25 9.91 -4.62
C LYS A 140 19.09 9.59 -3.65
N GLN A 141 18.21 8.66 -4.01
CA GLN A 141 17.04 8.29 -3.20
C GLN A 141 17.39 7.32 -2.06
N SER A 142 18.44 6.50 -2.19
CA SER A 142 18.94 5.65 -1.10
C SER A 142 19.75 6.42 -0.05
N ILE A 143 20.39 7.54 -0.44
CA ILE A 143 21.04 8.47 0.49
C ILE A 143 20.00 9.15 1.40
N LEU A 144 18.81 9.43 0.86
CA LEU A 144 17.70 10.14 1.50
C LEU A 144 17.11 9.39 2.72
N THR A 145 17.11 8.06 2.70
CA THR A 145 16.52 7.20 3.75
C THR A 145 17.50 6.85 4.89
N ASN A 146 18.77 7.21 4.77
CA ASN A 146 19.79 6.84 5.77
C ASN A 146 20.14 7.97 6.74
N TYR A 147 19.50 9.14 6.60
CA TYR A 147 19.69 10.26 7.51
C TYR A 147 18.73 10.21 8.69
N LEU A 148 19.30 10.51 9.85
CA LEU A 148 18.57 10.83 11.06
C LEU A 148 18.48 12.35 11.20
N TYR A 149 17.28 12.83 11.48
CA TYR A 149 16.94 14.24 11.54
C TYR A 149 16.55 14.64 12.96
N PHE A 150 16.95 15.85 13.35
CA PHE A 150 16.48 16.50 14.56
C PHE A 150 15.62 17.68 14.17
N ILE A 151 14.54 17.92 14.92
CA ILE A 151 13.63 19.06 14.68
C ILE A 151 13.47 19.90 15.94
N ILE A 152 13.05 21.14 15.79
CA ILE A 152 12.58 21.96 16.90
C ILE A 152 11.06 22.08 16.80
N GLU A 153 10.37 21.56 17.81
CA GLU A 153 8.92 21.64 17.96
C GLU A 153 8.63 22.21 19.34
N ASN A 154 7.85 23.29 19.42
CA ASN A 154 7.57 24.02 20.67
C ASN A 154 8.84 24.43 21.46
N ASP A 155 9.87 24.95 20.75
CA ASP A 155 11.17 25.35 21.32
C ASP A 155 11.99 24.22 21.96
N ILE A 156 11.58 22.96 21.78
CA ILE A 156 12.30 21.78 22.28
C ILE A 156 12.90 21.03 21.09
N GLN A 157 14.16 20.65 21.22
CA GLN A 157 14.81 19.76 20.27
C GLN A 157 14.29 18.34 20.44
N GLU A 158 13.79 17.76 19.35
CA GLU A 158 13.33 16.37 19.28
C GLU A 158 14.08 15.58 18.21
N GLY A 159 14.19 14.27 18.42
CA GLY A 159 14.86 13.32 17.52
C GLY A 159 15.97 12.52 18.22
N PRO A 160 16.75 11.73 17.48
CA PRO A 160 16.74 11.63 16.01
C PRO A 160 15.50 10.89 15.47
N PHE A 161 14.97 11.36 14.35
CA PHE A 161 13.88 10.73 13.60
C PHE A 161 14.36 10.23 12.23
N SER A 162 13.82 9.11 11.76
CA SER A 162 13.97 8.71 10.36
C SER A 162 13.17 9.64 9.43
N PHE A 163 13.42 9.54 8.13
CA PHE A 163 12.63 10.29 7.14
C PHE A 163 11.14 9.93 7.21
N GLU A 164 10.83 8.65 7.43
CA GLU A 164 9.45 8.16 7.57
C GLU A 164 8.79 8.68 8.86
N GLU A 165 9.51 8.70 9.99
CA GLU A 165 9.02 9.25 11.25
C GLU A 165 8.77 10.76 11.17
N LEU A 166 9.56 11.49 10.36
CA LEU A 166 9.29 12.90 10.08
C LEU A 166 8.00 13.15 9.31
N ILE A 167 7.55 12.21 8.47
CA ILE A 167 6.26 12.31 7.76
C ILE A 167 5.12 12.30 8.79
N ASP A 168 5.20 11.39 9.75
CA ASP A 168 4.20 11.24 10.80
C ASP A 168 4.17 12.46 11.75
N LYS A 169 5.30 13.15 11.90
CA LYS A 169 5.43 14.39 12.69
C LYS A 169 4.76 15.62 12.06
N ARG A 170 4.28 15.54 10.82
CA ARG A 170 3.48 16.62 10.17
C ARG A 170 4.16 18.00 10.25
N ILE A 171 5.46 18.04 10.04
CA ILE A 171 6.26 19.27 10.15
C ILE A 171 5.81 20.36 9.17
N SER A 172 5.90 21.62 9.60
CA SER A 172 5.58 22.80 8.80
C SER A 172 6.82 23.36 8.08
N GLU A 173 6.62 24.24 7.09
CA GLU A 173 7.72 24.88 6.34
C GLU A 173 8.73 25.63 7.22
N ALA A 174 8.26 26.16 8.36
CA ALA A 174 9.06 26.94 9.30
C ALA A 174 9.80 26.08 10.33
N THR A 175 9.50 24.78 10.40
CA THR A 175 10.12 23.86 11.37
C THR A 175 11.62 23.84 11.13
N LEU A 176 12.41 24.08 12.18
CA LEU A 176 13.87 23.98 12.08
C LEU A 176 14.27 22.52 12.10
N VAL A 177 15.10 22.13 11.14
CA VAL A 177 15.60 20.76 10.96
C VAL A 177 17.12 20.77 10.88
N TRP A 178 17.75 19.80 11.52
CA TRP A 178 19.19 19.54 11.43
C TRP A 178 19.46 18.07 11.13
N ARG A 179 20.53 17.81 10.35
CA ARG A 179 21.11 16.48 10.13
C ARG A 179 22.62 16.60 9.98
N LYS A 180 23.31 15.45 10.09
CA LYS A 180 24.77 15.33 10.17
C LYS A 180 25.59 16.08 9.10
N ASP A 181 25.05 16.32 7.91
CA ASP A 181 25.76 17.01 6.81
C ASP A 181 25.21 18.42 6.51
N LEU A 182 24.47 19.02 7.45
CA LEU A 182 24.07 20.42 7.37
C LEU A 182 25.00 21.30 8.22
N ASP A 183 25.37 22.45 7.68
CA ASP A 183 26.22 23.46 8.36
C ASP A 183 25.56 24.08 9.62
N GLY A 184 24.30 23.75 9.88
CA GLY A 184 23.50 24.27 11.00
C GLY A 184 22.02 23.95 10.82
N TRP A 185 21.20 24.40 11.77
CA TRP A 185 19.74 24.29 11.69
C TRP A 185 19.22 25.06 10.47
N LYS A 186 18.41 24.40 9.64
CA LYS A 186 17.78 25.01 8.45
C LYS A 186 16.27 24.84 8.52
N LYS A 187 15.52 25.72 7.86
CA LYS A 187 14.07 25.53 7.76
C LYS A 187 13.76 24.28 6.94
N ALA A 188 12.70 23.56 7.29
CA ALA A 188 12.26 22.37 6.56
C ALA A 188 12.10 22.65 5.05
N SER A 189 11.61 23.85 4.70
CA SER A 189 11.45 24.31 3.30
C SER A 189 12.76 24.50 2.52
N GLU A 190 13.88 24.69 3.22
CA GLU A 190 15.21 24.87 2.64
C GLU A 190 15.95 23.53 2.47
N VAL A 191 15.51 22.49 3.17
CA VAL A 191 16.06 21.14 3.07
C VAL A 191 15.37 20.43 1.91
N ARG A 192 16.08 20.33 0.78
CA ARG A 192 15.55 19.84 -0.51
C ARG A 192 14.83 18.50 -0.41
N GLU A 193 15.37 17.58 0.37
CA GLU A 193 14.83 16.25 0.61
C GLU A 193 13.54 16.24 1.45
N ILE A 194 13.37 17.20 2.36
CA ILE A 194 12.23 17.31 3.26
C ILE A 194 11.06 18.05 2.59
N LYS A 195 11.32 18.88 1.59
CA LYS A 195 10.32 19.72 0.93
C LYS A 195 9.05 18.98 0.48
N ASN A 196 9.17 17.70 0.13
CA ASN A 196 8.05 16.88 -0.36
C ASN A 196 7.12 16.34 0.75
N ILE A 197 7.52 16.42 2.02
CA ILE A 197 6.76 15.90 3.17
C ILE A 197 6.17 17.01 4.04
N ILE A 198 6.44 18.28 3.70
CA ILE A 198 5.93 19.44 4.43
C ILE A 198 4.44 19.62 4.14
N LEU A 199 3.66 19.83 5.19
CA LEU A 199 2.27 20.23 5.06
C LEU A 199 2.19 21.72 4.73
N TYR A 200 1.70 22.03 3.53
CA TYR A 200 1.35 23.39 3.12
C TYR A 200 0.00 23.75 3.75
N THR A 201 0.02 24.64 4.74
CA THR A 201 -1.21 25.29 5.19
C THR A 201 -1.49 26.45 4.25
N PRO A 202 -2.65 26.50 3.58
CA PRO A 202 -2.98 27.64 2.73
C PRO A 202 -2.98 28.91 3.58
N PRO A 203 -2.47 30.03 3.06
CA PRO A 203 -2.52 31.29 3.78
C PRO A 203 -3.97 31.62 4.15
N PRO A 204 -4.22 32.24 5.31
CA PRO A 204 -5.56 32.68 5.69
C PRO A 204 -6.15 33.54 4.58
N ILE A 205 -7.41 33.26 4.23
CA ILE A 205 -8.14 34.00 3.20
C ILE A 205 -8.07 35.49 3.57
N PRO A 206 -7.56 36.37 2.69
CA PRO A 206 -7.53 37.80 2.95
C PRO A 206 -8.93 38.26 3.30
N THR A 207 -9.10 38.78 4.51
CA THR A 207 -10.37 39.38 4.95
C THR A 207 -10.52 40.71 4.20
N ILE A 208 -11.09 40.66 2.99
CA ILE A 208 -11.58 41.85 2.31
C ILE A 208 -13.06 41.98 2.67
N PHE A 209 -13.33 42.68 3.77
CA PHE A 209 -14.64 43.29 3.99
C PHE A 209 -14.49 44.81 3.81
N GLU A 210 -15.44 45.33 3.03
CA GLU A 210 -15.82 46.74 2.89
C GLU A 210 -14.94 47.65 2.00
N SER A 211 -15.23 47.63 0.71
CA SER A 211 -15.93 48.78 0.11
C SER A 211 -16.58 48.34 -1.21
N THR A 212 -17.79 48.84 -1.44
CA THR A 212 -18.69 48.47 -2.55
C THR A 212 -17.98 48.43 -3.91
N PRO A 213 -18.10 47.34 -4.71
CA PRO A 213 -17.45 47.31 -6.01
C PRO A 213 -18.26 48.10 -7.04
N PRO A 214 -17.60 48.86 -7.94
CA PRO A 214 -18.20 49.25 -9.22
C PRO A 214 -18.45 47.99 -10.06
N PRO A 215 -19.30 48.03 -11.11
CA PRO A 215 -19.59 46.83 -11.89
C PRO A 215 -18.31 46.40 -12.65
N ILE A 216 -17.71 45.29 -12.21
CA ILE A 216 -16.55 44.68 -12.87
C ILE A 216 -17.06 43.73 -13.96
N PRO A 217 -16.50 43.77 -15.19
CA PRO A 217 -16.86 42.88 -16.29
C PRO A 217 -16.61 41.43 -15.90
N VAL A 218 -17.54 40.54 -16.27
CA VAL A 218 -17.44 39.08 -16.08
C VAL A 218 -16.10 38.60 -16.63
N ALA A 219 -15.17 38.23 -15.74
CA ALA A 219 -13.96 37.51 -16.13
C ALA A 219 -14.39 36.12 -16.58
N GLU A 220 -14.44 35.94 -17.89
CA GLU A 220 -14.84 34.71 -18.55
C GLU A 220 -13.88 33.58 -18.16
N LYS A 221 -14.43 32.54 -17.53
CA LYS A 221 -13.71 31.35 -17.09
C LYS A 221 -13.04 30.71 -18.31
N LEU A 222 -11.71 30.74 -18.39
CA LEU A 222 -10.97 30.15 -19.51
C LEU A 222 -11.38 28.66 -19.66
N PRO A 223 -11.82 28.23 -20.86
CA PRO A 223 -12.31 26.87 -21.06
C PRO A 223 -11.19 25.85 -20.87
N ASN A 224 -11.54 24.70 -20.29
CA ASN A 224 -10.63 23.57 -20.14
C ASN A 224 -10.11 23.13 -21.52
N LYS A 225 -8.79 22.92 -21.64
CA LYS A 225 -8.14 22.45 -22.88
C LYS A 225 -7.79 20.96 -22.80
N TYR A 226 -8.01 20.24 -23.89
CA TYR A 226 -7.72 18.83 -24.09
C TYR A 226 -6.59 18.67 -25.10
N TRP A 227 -5.58 17.86 -24.78
CA TRP A 227 -4.39 17.74 -25.61
C TRP A 227 -4.48 16.52 -26.53
N ILE A 228 -4.41 16.75 -27.84
CA ILE A 228 -4.42 15.72 -28.89
C ILE A 228 -3.20 15.95 -29.77
N ASN A 229 -2.31 14.97 -29.91
CA ASN A 229 -1.07 15.07 -30.71
C ASN A 229 -0.23 16.33 -30.42
N GLY A 230 -0.16 16.74 -29.16
CA GLY A 230 0.60 17.93 -28.72
C GLY A 230 -0.07 19.28 -28.98
N LYS A 231 -1.29 19.31 -29.52
CA LYS A 231 -2.13 20.52 -29.65
C LYS A 231 -3.26 20.50 -28.63
N GLY A 232 -3.49 21.64 -27.97
CA GLY A 232 -4.57 21.83 -27.01
C GLY A 232 -5.84 22.33 -27.71
N TYR A 233 -6.97 21.71 -27.44
CA TYR A 233 -8.28 22.01 -28.02
C TYR A 233 -9.31 22.25 -26.92
N THR A 234 -10.19 23.23 -27.10
CA THR A 234 -11.41 23.43 -26.32
C THR A 234 -12.50 22.44 -26.76
N ILE A 235 -13.56 22.30 -25.96
CA ILE A 235 -14.70 21.44 -26.34
C ILE A 235 -15.34 21.96 -27.62
N GLU A 236 -15.51 23.28 -27.76
CA GLU A 236 -16.14 23.85 -28.97
C GLU A 236 -15.29 23.61 -30.22
N GLU A 237 -13.95 23.65 -30.11
CA GLU A 237 -13.04 23.36 -31.22
C GLU A 237 -13.12 21.89 -31.62
N ILE A 238 -13.19 20.97 -30.66
CA ILE A 238 -13.36 19.54 -30.91
C ILE A 238 -14.70 19.29 -31.60
N GLU A 239 -15.79 19.84 -31.07
CA GLU A 239 -17.13 19.72 -31.68
C GLU A 239 -17.17 20.27 -33.10
N LYS A 240 -16.51 21.41 -33.36
CA LYS A 240 -16.44 22.00 -34.70
C LYS A 240 -15.66 21.14 -35.69
N GLU A 241 -14.54 20.55 -35.27
CA GLU A 241 -13.80 19.60 -36.11
C GLU A 241 -14.60 18.32 -36.36
N LEU A 242 -15.36 17.84 -35.36
CA LEU A 242 -16.25 16.70 -35.52
C LEU A 242 -17.42 17.03 -36.45
N ILE A 243 -18.05 18.21 -36.40
CA ILE A 243 -19.13 18.57 -37.34
C ILE A 243 -18.65 18.55 -38.80
N LYS A 244 -17.35 18.73 -39.07
CA LYS A 244 -16.79 18.60 -40.43
C LYS A 244 -16.79 17.16 -40.96
N GLY A 245 -17.13 16.16 -40.14
CA GLY A 245 -17.39 14.79 -40.58
C GLY A 245 -16.15 13.94 -40.84
N ASN A 246 -14.99 14.32 -40.31
CA ASN A 246 -13.71 13.66 -40.60
C ASN A 246 -13.26 12.68 -39.51
N TYR A 247 -14.15 11.82 -39.03
CA TYR A 247 -13.86 10.83 -38.00
C TYR A 247 -14.72 9.59 -38.16
N ILE A 248 -14.22 8.47 -37.64
CA ILE A 248 -14.92 7.18 -37.60
C ILE A 248 -15.07 6.77 -36.14
N ILE A 249 -16.30 6.54 -35.69
CA ILE A 249 -16.60 6.03 -34.34
C ILE A 249 -16.84 4.53 -34.40
N PHE A 250 -15.98 3.76 -33.73
CA PHE A 250 -16.27 2.35 -33.48
C PHE A 250 -17.02 2.18 -32.17
N LYS A 251 -18.19 1.53 -32.24
CA LYS A 251 -19.05 1.19 -31.09
C LYS A 251 -18.29 0.57 -29.92
N ASP A 252 -17.22 -0.16 -30.21
CA ASP A 252 -16.58 -1.03 -29.22
C ASP A 252 -15.25 -0.54 -28.66
N SER A 253 -14.61 0.52 -29.16
CA SER A 253 -13.27 0.83 -28.65
C SER A 253 -12.72 2.25 -28.82
N VAL A 254 -12.88 2.92 -29.97
CA VAL A 254 -12.02 4.08 -30.30
C VAL A 254 -12.68 5.03 -31.33
N ILE A 255 -12.36 6.33 -31.25
CA ILE A 255 -12.61 7.32 -32.32
C ILE A 255 -11.32 7.56 -33.10
N TYR A 256 -11.37 7.43 -34.42
CA TYR A 256 -10.25 7.71 -35.33
C TYR A 256 -10.50 8.94 -36.19
N ASP A 257 -9.44 9.64 -36.59
CA ASP A 257 -9.53 10.58 -37.72
C ASP A 257 -9.57 9.81 -39.07
N ASN A 258 -9.85 10.52 -40.17
CA ASN A 258 -9.84 9.92 -41.52
C ASN A 258 -8.48 9.33 -41.96
N ASN A 259 -7.40 9.59 -41.23
CA ASN A 259 -6.08 9.01 -41.48
C ASN A 259 -5.81 7.76 -40.64
N GLY A 260 -6.78 7.31 -39.83
CA GLY A 260 -6.65 6.14 -38.96
C GLY A 260 -5.88 6.42 -37.66
N ILE A 261 -5.74 7.68 -37.24
CA ILE A 261 -5.09 8.05 -35.99
C ILE A 261 -6.12 7.99 -34.86
N GLU A 262 -5.80 7.22 -33.81
CA GLU A 262 -6.60 7.12 -32.59
C GLU A 262 -6.63 8.47 -31.86
N ILE A 263 -7.83 9.00 -31.66
CA ILE A 263 -8.08 10.28 -30.99
C ILE A 263 -8.57 10.06 -29.55
N PHE A 264 -9.49 9.12 -29.34
CA PHE A 264 -10.10 8.85 -28.03
C PHE A 264 -10.42 7.37 -27.82
N VAL A 265 -10.17 6.89 -26.60
CA VAL A 265 -10.43 5.49 -26.18
C VAL A 265 -11.72 5.40 -25.36
N LYS A 266 -12.40 4.26 -25.46
CA LYS A 266 -13.57 3.89 -24.67
C LYS A 266 -13.34 4.05 -23.16
N GLY A 267 -14.30 4.67 -22.47
CA GLY A 267 -14.22 4.96 -21.03
C GLY A 267 -13.58 6.30 -20.68
N SER A 268 -13.04 7.04 -21.66
CA SER A 268 -12.69 8.45 -21.42
C SER A 268 -13.95 9.30 -21.28
N TYR A 269 -13.91 10.32 -20.42
CA TYR A 269 -15.05 11.24 -20.24
C TYR A 269 -15.50 11.86 -21.57
N MET A 270 -14.56 12.16 -22.47
CA MET A 270 -14.87 12.69 -23.80
C MET A 270 -15.52 11.65 -24.72
N PHE A 271 -15.10 10.38 -24.69
CA PHE A 271 -15.77 9.31 -25.44
C PHE A 271 -17.25 9.20 -25.06
N GLU A 272 -17.55 9.18 -23.77
CA GLU A 272 -18.93 9.12 -23.26
C GLU A 272 -19.74 10.39 -23.57
N HIS A 273 -19.08 11.56 -23.59
CA HIS A 273 -19.73 12.82 -23.96
C HIS A 273 -20.09 12.84 -25.44
N LEU A 274 -19.17 12.42 -26.32
CA LEU A 274 -19.35 12.42 -27.77
C LEU A 274 -20.43 11.42 -28.20
N LEU A 275 -20.54 10.25 -27.54
CA LEU A 275 -21.62 9.30 -27.79
C LEU A 275 -23.03 9.87 -27.61
N LYS A 276 -23.20 10.96 -26.84
CA LYS A 276 -24.49 11.64 -26.67
C LYS A 276 -24.93 12.41 -27.90
N TYR A 277 -23.97 12.92 -28.68
CA TYR A 277 -24.22 13.80 -29.82
C TYR A 277 -24.01 13.08 -31.16
N PHE A 278 -23.08 12.13 -31.20
CA PHE A 278 -22.70 11.37 -32.39
C PHE A 278 -22.73 9.86 -32.05
N PRO A 279 -23.89 9.21 -32.18
CA PRO A 279 -23.98 7.77 -31.99
C PRO A 279 -23.13 7.04 -33.05
N PRO A 280 -22.57 5.87 -32.73
CA PRO A 280 -21.79 5.10 -33.68
C PRO A 280 -22.66 4.72 -34.90
N ASP A 281 -22.07 4.78 -36.08
CA ASP A 281 -22.70 4.26 -37.29
C ASP A 281 -22.96 2.76 -37.09
N ASN A 282 -24.18 2.31 -37.45
CA ASN A 282 -24.58 0.90 -37.37
C ASN A 282 -23.96 0.07 -38.47
#